data_AF-A0A524DRD0-F1
#
_entry.id   AF-A0A524DRD0-F1
#
_cell.length_a   1.000
_cell.length_b   1.000
_cell.length_c   1.000
_cell.angle_alpha   90.00
_cell.angle_beta   90.00
_cell.angle_gamma   90.00
#
_symmetry.space_group_name_H-M   'P 1'
#
loop_
_entity.id
_entity.type
_entity.pdbx_description
1 polymer ?
#
loop_
_entity_poly.entity_id
_entity_poly.type
_entity_poly.pdbx_seq_one_letter_code
_entity_poly.pdbx_strand_id
1 'polypeptide(L)' 'MINEDESSFEKYEVVKRYFTRIFNVLSREIRQELLELDLTEEELKEIKKELAFLREDQQKEYINEFIEHKKVNSSD' A
#
# COMPACT_ATOMS: atom_id res chain seq x y z
N MET A 1 13.09 -32.71 21.59
CA MET A 1 13.12 -32.29 20.18
C MET A 1 12.54 -30.90 20.12
N ILE A 2 13.38 -29.89 19.88
CA ILE A 2 12.88 -28.54 19.56
C ILE A 2 12.49 -28.62 18.10
N ASN A 3 11.21 -28.42 17.78
CA ASN A 3 10.71 -28.47 16.42
C ASN A 3 11.42 -27.37 15.61
N GLU A 4 12.26 -27.76 14.64
CA GLU A 4 13.01 -26.83 13.78
C GLU A 4 12.08 -25.87 13.02
N ASP A 5 10.81 -26.27 12.83
CA ASP A 5 9.76 -25.50 12.14
C ASP A 5 9.33 -24.21 12.87
N GLU A 6 9.32 -24.17 14.21
CA GLU A 6 8.93 -22.96 14.94
C GLU A 6 9.97 -21.84 14.78
N SER A 7 11.25 -22.18 14.75
CA SER A 7 12.33 -21.19 14.55
C SER A 7 12.35 -20.61 13.13
N SER A 8 11.84 -21.36 12.16
CA SER A 8 11.76 -20.93 10.76
C SER A 8 10.61 -19.93 10.56
N PHE A 9 9.47 -20.16 11.21
CA PHE A 9 8.32 -19.24 11.20
C PHE A 9 8.64 -17.91 11.89
N GLU A 10 9.33 -17.93 13.04
CA GLU A 10 9.74 -16.70 13.71
C GLU A 10 10.70 -15.86 12.86
N LYS A 11 11.65 -16.50 12.15
CA LYS A 11 12.52 -15.81 11.20
C LYS A 11 11.74 -15.21 10.02
N TYR A 12 10.75 -15.92 9.50
CA TYR A 12 9.92 -15.44 8.39
C TYR A 12 9.09 -14.21 8.79
N GLU A 13 8.49 -14.20 9.99
CA GLU A 13 7.76 -13.04 10.51
C GLU A 13 8.67 -11.83 10.77
N VAL A 14 9.89 -12.06 11.25
CA VAL A 14 10.88 -11.00 11.44
C VAL A 14 11.30 -10.41 10.09
N VAL A 15 11.53 -11.25 9.07
CA VAL A 15 11.85 -10.81 7.70
C VAL A 15 10.67 -10.06 7.08
N LYS A 16 9.44 -10.54 7.24
CA LYS A 16 8.22 -9.84 6.80
C LYS A 16 8.08 -8.48 7.45
N ARG A 17 8.26 -8.37 8.78
CA ARG A 17 8.22 -7.08 9.49
C ARG A 17 9.35 -6.15 9.07
N TYR A 18 10.52 -6.70 8.76
CA TYR A 18 11.66 -5.93 8.28
C TYR A 18 11.40 -5.34 6.88
N PHE A 19 10.93 -6.15 5.94
CA PHE A 19 10.58 -5.67 4.60
C PHE A 19 9.32 -4.80 4.59
N THR A 20 8.34 -5.06 5.46
CA THR A 20 7.17 -4.19 5.70
C THR A 20 7.57 -2.82 6.27
N ARG A 21 8.70 -2.74 6.97
CA ARG A 21 9.28 -1.46 7.44
C ARG A 21 10.14 -0.76 6.39
N ILE A 22 10.68 -1.49 5.40
CA ILE A 22 11.50 -0.94 4.31
C ILE A 22 10.64 -0.51 3.12
N PHE A 23 9.61 -1.28 2.82
CA PHE A 23 8.59 -0.95 1.82
C PHE A 23 7.36 -0.52 2.59
N ASN A 24 7.05 0.77 2.57
CA ASN A 24 5.90 1.34 3.27
C ASN A 24 4.65 0.55 2.89
N VAL A 25 4.23 -0.35 3.78
CA VAL A 25 2.96 -1.06 3.64
C VAL A 25 1.89 0.01 3.68
N LEU A 26 1.19 0.16 2.55
CA LEU A 26 0.03 1.05 2.44
C LEU A 26 -0.82 0.88 3.69
N SER A 27 -1.12 2.00 4.34
CA SER A 27 -1.95 1.98 5.54
C SER A 27 -3.30 1.33 5.21
N ARG A 28 -3.96 0.77 6.22
CA ARG A 28 -5.26 0.14 6.03
C ARG A 28 -6.28 1.10 5.40
N GLU A 29 -6.22 2.37 5.78
CA GLU A 29 -7.05 3.44 5.25
C GLU A 29 -6.79 3.65 3.76
N ILE A 30 -5.53 3.79 3.34
CA ILE A 30 -5.16 3.96 1.92
C ILE A 30 -5.56 2.76 1.08
N ARG A 31 -5.43 1.54 1.61
CA ARG A 31 -5.91 0.33 0.91
C ARG A 31 -7.42 0.35 0.69
N GLN A 32 -8.18 0.84 1.67
CA GLN A 32 -9.62 0.92 1.58
C GLN A 32 -10.04 1.98 0.56
N GLU A 33 -9.44 3.16 0.60
CA GLU A 33 -9.69 4.24 -0.37
C GLU A 33 -9.39 3.77 -1.81
N LEU A 34 -8.27 3.07 -2.04
CA LEU A 34 -7.94 2.51 -3.35
C LEU A 34 -8.94 1.46 -3.87
N LEU A 35 -9.65 0.75 -2.99
CA LEU A 35 -10.70 -0.20 -3.39
C LEU A 35 -12.01 0.49 -3.76
N GLU A 36 -12.26 1.66 -3.17
CA GLU A 36 -13.44 2.48 -3.44
C GLU A 36 -13.26 3.34 -4.69
N LEU A 37 -12.01 3.55 -5.13
CA LEU A 37 -11.70 4.12 -6.42
C LEU A 37 -11.89 3.05 -7.50
N ASP A 38 -12.89 3.25 -8.35
CA ASP A 38 -13.16 2.42 -9.55
C ASP A 38 -12.02 2.59 -10.56
N LEU A 39 -10.89 1.94 -10.27
CA LEU A 39 -9.63 1.99 -11.02
C LEU A 39 -9.46 0.71 -11.81
N THR A 40 -8.94 0.85 -13.02
CA THR A 40 -8.44 -0.28 -13.79
C THR A 40 -7.23 -0.91 -13.08
N GLU A 41 -6.93 -2.17 -13.39
CA GLU A 41 -5.78 -2.87 -12.81
C GLU A 41 -4.46 -2.15 -13.06
N GLU A 42 -4.31 -1.50 -14.23
CA GLU A 42 -3.09 -0.78 -14.58
C GLU A 42 -2.95 0.53 -13.80
N GLU A 43 -4.02 1.31 -13.65
CA GLU A 43 -4.02 2.51 -12.80
C GLU A 43 -3.71 2.16 -11.34
N LEU A 44 -4.35 1.12 -10.81
CA LEU A 44 -4.11 0.65 -9.46
C LEU A 44 -2.66 0.20 -9.25
N LYS A 45 -2.04 -0.41 -10.27
CA LYS A 45 -0.65 -0.84 -10.23
C LYS A 45 0.32 0.33 -10.20
N GLU A 46 0.10 1.36 -11.02
CA GLU A 46 0.96 2.54 -11.04
C GLU A 46 0.83 3.35 -9.74
N ILE A 47 -0.39 3.59 -9.26
CA ILE A 47 -0.63 4.29 -7.98
C ILE A 47 0.02 3.57 -6.80
N LYS A 48 -0.07 2.23 -6.75
CA LYS A 48 0.60 1.44 -5.70
C LYS A 48 2.12 1.58 -5.73
N LYS A 49 2.74 1.70 -6.92
CA LYS A 49 4.19 1.92 -7.02
C LYS A 49 4.56 3.28 -6.46
N GLU A 50 3.82 4.32 -6.82
CA GLU A 50 4.09 5.68 -6.34
C GLU A 50 3.95 5.77 -4.81
N LEU A 51 2.85 5.24 -4.27
CA LEU A 51 2.60 5.21 -2.83
C LEU A 51 3.63 4.39 -2.03
N ALA A 52 4.22 3.35 -2.62
CA ALA A 52 5.22 2.52 -1.93
C ALA A 52 6.50 3.28 -1.57
N PHE A 53 6.78 4.40 -2.27
CA PHE A 53 7.91 5.29 -1.98
C PHE A 53 7.56 6.43 -1.03
N LEU A 54 6.28 6.57 -0.68
CA LEU A 54 5.78 7.66 0.16
C LEU A 54 5.60 7.20 1.60
N ARG A 55 5.88 8.10 2.54
CA ARG A 55 5.52 7.92 3.96
C ARG A 55 4.00 8.05 4.12
N GLU A 56 3.46 7.54 5.23
CA GLU A 56 2.02 7.49 5.46
C GLU A 56 1.30 8.85 5.39
N ASP A 57 1.92 9.92 5.89
CA ASP A 57 1.44 11.31 5.77
C ASP A 57 1.29 11.73 4.30
N GLN A 58 2.30 11.39 3.49
CA GLN A 58 2.36 11.70 2.06
C GLN A 58 1.43 10.81 1.23
N GLN A 59 1.17 9.57 1.65
CA GLN A 59 0.22 8.68 0.99
C GLN A 59 -1.20 9.27 1.00
N LYS A 60 -1.61 9.88 2.11
CA LYS A 60 -2.94 10.52 2.23
C LYS A 60 -3.07 11.74 1.34
N GLU A 61 -2.05 12.58 1.31
CA GLU A 61 -2.02 13.76 0.44
C GLU A 61 -2.09 13.35 -1.03
N TYR A 62 -1.29 12.36 -1.43
CA TYR A 62 -1.31 11.80 -2.79
C TYR A 62 -2.70 11.31 -3.21
N ILE A 63 -3.37 10.51 -2.37
CA ILE A 63 -4.70 9.97 -2.70
C ILE A 63 -5.74 11.10 -2.81
N ASN A 64 -5.70 12.09 -1.93
CA ASN A 64 -6.61 13.23 -1.99
C ASN A 64 -6.45 14.02 -3.30
N GLU A 65 -5.20 14.32 -3.69
CA GLU A 65 -4.92 14.98 -4.97
C GLU A 65 -5.42 14.15 -6.15
N PHE A 66 -5.14 12.84 -6.14
CA PHE A 66 -5.59 11.92 -7.18
C PHE A 66 -7.12 11.91 -7.33
N ILE A 67 -7.84 11.87 -6.20
CA ILE A 67 -9.32 11.88 -6.17
C ILE A 67 -9.87 13.19 -6.74
N GLU A 68 -9.33 14.33 -6.32
CA GLU A 68 -9.76 15.64 -6.81
C GLU A 68 -9.52 15.78 -8.31
N HIS A 69 -8.37 15.35 -8.82
CA HIS A 69 -8.08 15.34 -10.25
C HIS A 69 -9.02 14.40 -11.04
N LYS A 70 -9.35 13.22 -10.51
CA LYS A 70 -10.29 12.29 -11.18
C LYS A 70 -11.71 12.85 -11.25
N LYS A 71 -12.21 13.50 -10.18
CA LYS A 71 -13.54 14.15 -10.18
C LYS A 71 -13.66 15.24 -11.25
N VAL A 72 -12.62 16.07 -11.38
CA VAL A 72 -12.57 17.13 -12.40
C VAL A 72 -12.67 16.54 -13.81
N ASN A 73 -11.91 15.47 -14.10
CA ASN A 73 -11.89 14.83 -15.41
C ASN A 73 -13.11 13.93 -15.71
N SER A 74 -13.94 13.62 -14.70
CA SER A 74 -15.17 12.83 -14.86
C SER A 74 -16.43 13.71 -15.04
N SER A 75 -16.27 15.03 -14.93
CA SER A 75 -17.35 16.02 -15.00
C SER A 75 -17.40 16.76 -16.34
N ASP A 76 -16.52 16.40 -17.29
CA ASP A 76 -16.52 16.82 -18.70
C ASP A 76 -17.01 15.65 -19.59
#